data_AF-A0A954JRS8-F1
#
_entry.id   AF-A0A954JRS8-F1
#
_cell.length_a   1.000
_cell.length_b   1.000
_cell.length_c   1.000
_cell.angle_alpha   90.00
_cell.angle_beta   90.00
_cell.angle_gamma   90.00
#
_symmetry.space_group_name_H-M   'P 1'
#
loop_
_entity.id
_entity.type
_entity.pdbx_description
1 polymer ?
#
loop_
_entity_poly.entity_id
_entity_poly.type
_entity_poly.pdbx_seq_one_letter_code
_entity_poly.pdbx_strand_id
1 'polypeptide(L)'
;PAVVQLSGGEPTLHPRFWDIMAEAKARPIQHLMLNTNGVRISQEEGFAERLAEFMPAFEVYLQFDSFEREALMGLRGADLRKVRMAAVEKLNALGVSTTLVVTLRRGQNDHEIGRIIDWAAEQPCVRGVTLQPIQDAGRNESYDPATDRLTLSEVRRRVLEQSQLFQPEDLIPVPCHPDALSMAYALKGEDGLIPLTGLVDPALLIEGAGNSISFEKVPGLKEKIFEAFSTAHSPGSGMESLKNLLCCLPTVPLPEGLGYQHLFRVIIMQFMDAHDFDVRSVKKSCVHIVHPGDLRIIPFDTYNL
;
A
#
# COMPACT_ATOMS: atom_id res chain seq x y z
N PRO A 1 -3.44 -3.61 17.62
CA PRO A 1 -2.73 -2.82 16.58
C PRO A 1 -3.76 -2.41 15.51
N ALA A 2 -3.54 -1.29 14.82
CA ALA A 2 -4.43 -0.90 13.71
C ALA A 2 -4.36 -1.94 12.57
N VAL A 3 -3.16 -2.42 12.27
CA VAL A 3 -2.91 -3.34 11.16
C VAL A 3 -2.00 -4.47 11.60
N VAL A 4 -2.28 -5.68 11.13
CA VAL A 4 -1.33 -6.79 11.20
C VAL A 4 -1.20 -7.39 9.81
N GLN A 5 0.04 -7.56 9.35
CA GLN A 5 0.33 -8.27 8.12
C GLN A 5 0.88 -9.66 8.45
N LEU A 6 0.26 -10.71 7.93
CA LEU A 6 0.86 -12.03 7.90
C LEU A 6 1.83 -12.08 6.73
N SER A 7 3.13 -12.22 7.03
CA SER A 7 4.24 -12.13 6.08
C SER A 7 5.28 -13.23 6.38
N GLY A 8 6.49 -13.11 5.82
CA GLY A 8 7.60 -14.04 5.97
C GLY A 8 8.16 -14.43 4.60
N GLY A 9 8.32 -15.74 4.36
CA GLY A 9 8.50 -16.26 3.00
C GLY A 9 7.17 -16.29 2.25
N GLU A 10 6.53 -17.45 2.21
CA GLU A 10 5.13 -17.58 1.80
C GLU A 10 4.30 -18.02 3.00
N PRO A 11 3.58 -17.10 3.69
CA PRO A 11 2.88 -17.42 4.94
C PRO A 11 1.77 -18.45 4.74
N THR A 12 1.20 -18.54 3.55
CA THR A 12 0.16 -19.53 3.24
C THR A 12 0.69 -20.96 3.29
N LEU A 13 2.00 -21.21 3.22
CA LEU A 13 2.57 -22.55 3.37
C LEU A 13 2.66 -23.02 4.84
N HIS A 14 2.41 -22.14 5.81
CA HIS A 14 2.47 -22.53 7.21
C HIS A 14 1.38 -23.59 7.53
N PRO A 15 1.71 -24.71 8.21
CA PRO A 15 0.76 -25.80 8.43
C PRO A 15 -0.46 -25.40 9.26
N ARG A 16 -0.31 -24.37 10.11
CA ARG A 16 -1.40 -23.76 10.89
C ARG A 16 -1.88 -22.42 10.32
N PHE A 17 -1.72 -22.17 9.02
CA PHE A 17 -2.06 -20.90 8.39
C PHE A 17 -3.49 -20.44 8.73
N TRP A 18 -4.46 -21.33 8.61
CA TRP A 18 -5.87 -21.01 8.90
C TRP A 18 -6.14 -20.75 10.38
N ASP A 19 -5.48 -21.47 11.29
CA ASP A 19 -5.60 -21.23 12.73
C ASP A 19 -5.04 -19.84 13.08
N ILE A 20 -3.92 -19.45 12.47
CA ILE A 20 -3.31 -18.13 12.66
C ILE A 20 -4.23 -17.02 12.13
N MET A 21 -4.82 -17.21 10.94
CA MET A 21 -5.79 -16.29 10.37
C MET A 21 -7.01 -16.11 11.28
N ALA A 22 -7.59 -17.22 11.78
CA ALA A 22 -8.73 -17.20 12.69
C ALA A 22 -8.39 -16.50 14.02
N GLU A 23 -7.23 -16.81 14.59
CA GLU A 23 -6.75 -16.20 15.83
C GLU A 23 -6.48 -14.69 15.65
N ALA A 24 -5.90 -14.27 14.52
CA ALA A 24 -5.74 -12.86 14.21
C ALA A 24 -7.10 -12.16 14.10
N LYS A 25 -8.08 -12.77 13.43
CA LYS A 25 -9.43 -12.22 13.27
C LYS A 25 -10.20 -12.10 14.59
N ALA A 26 -9.97 -13.01 15.54
CA ALA A 26 -10.61 -12.99 16.85
C ALA A 26 -10.09 -11.88 17.79
N ARG A 27 -8.96 -11.26 17.45
CA ARG A 27 -8.32 -10.20 18.24
C ARG A 27 -8.82 -8.81 17.80
N PRO A 28 -8.65 -7.76 18.62
CA PRO A 28 -9.02 -6.38 18.26
C PRO A 28 -8.00 -5.77 17.29
N ILE A 29 -7.85 -6.39 16.11
CA ILE A 29 -7.05 -5.92 14.98
C ILE A 29 -8.03 -5.25 14.02
N GLN A 30 -7.77 -3.98 13.66
CA GLN A 30 -8.71 -3.24 12.81
C GLN A 30 -8.63 -3.66 11.35
N HIS A 31 -7.44 -4.00 10.84
CA HIS A 31 -7.23 -4.50 9.48
C HIS A 31 -6.25 -5.66 9.46
N LEU A 32 -6.64 -6.78 8.85
CA LEU A 32 -5.77 -7.93 8.64
C LEU A 32 -5.29 -7.94 7.18
N MET A 33 -3.98 -8.08 6.97
CA MET A 33 -3.42 -8.21 5.63
C MET A 33 -2.67 -9.53 5.46
N LEU A 34 -2.73 -10.10 4.26
CA LEU A 34 -1.99 -11.31 3.88
C LEU A 34 -1.00 -10.98 2.76
N ASN A 35 0.30 -11.04 3.05
CA ASN A 35 1.35 -10.93 2.04
C ASN A 35 1.52 -12.29 1.36
N THR A 36 1.35 -12.38 0.05
CA THR A 36 1.41 -13.67 -0.64
C THR A 36 1.91 -13.60 -2.08
N ASN A 37 2.50 -14.71 -2.50
CA ASN A 37 2.87 -15.00 -3.87
C ASN A 37 1.69 -15.48 -4.75
N GLY A 38 0.47 -15.57 -4.23
CA GLY A 38 -0.74 -15.87 -5.02
C GLY A 38 -0.79 -17.26 -5.67
N VAL A 39 0.19 -18.13 -5.44
CA VAL A 39 0.23 -19.48 -6.02
C VAL A 39 -0.96 -20.29 -5.53
N ARG A 40 -1.20 -20.33 -4.21
CA ARG A 40 -2.35 -21.06 -3.65
C ARG A 40 -3.68 -20.43 -4.08
N ILE A 41 -3.77 -19.10 -4.14
CA ILE A 41 -4.97 -18.41 -4.64
C ILE A 41 -5.29 -18.88 -6.06
N SER A 42 -4.32 -18.88 -6.96
CA SER A 42 -4.53 -19.26 -8.37
C SER A 42 -4.73 -20.76 -8.58
N GLN A 43 -4.02 -21.63 -7.87
CA GLN A 43 -3.95 -23.07 -8.20
C GLN A 43 -4.79 -23.96 -7.30
N GLU A 44 -5.06 -23.57 -6.06
CA GLU A 44 -5.82 -24.37 -5.11
C GLU A 44 -7.31 -24.01 -5.17
N GLU A 45 -8.14 -25.02 -5.36
CA GLU A 45 -9.60 -24.87 -5.36
C GLU A 45 -10.11 -24.56 -3.95
N GLY A 46 -11.04 -23.62 -3.83
CA GLY A 46 -11.62 -23.22 -2.53
C GLY A 46 -10.72 -22.31 -1.68
N PHE A 47 -9.45 -22.12 -2.03
CA PHE A 47 -8.53 -21.32 -1.23
C PHE A 47 -8.92 -19.83 -1.23
N ALA A 48 -9.27 -19.29 -2.40
CA ALA A 48 -9.66 -17.89 -2.54
C ALA A 48 -11.03 -17.62 -1.86
N GLU A 49 -11.96 -18.56 -1.99
CA GLU A 49 -13.28 -18.55 -1.36
C GLU A 49 -13.14 -18.53 0.17
N ARG A 50 -12.25 -19.37 0.71
CA ARG A 50 -11.98 -19.39 2.14
C ARG A 50 -11.28 -18.12 2.64
N LEU A 51 -10.44 -17.47 1.83
CA LEU A 51 -9.92 -16.14 2.17
C LEU A 51 -11.03 -15.09 2.23
N ALA A 52 -12.04 -15.18 1.36
CA ALA A 52 -13.16 -14.24 1.33
C ALA A 52 -13.98 -14.25 2.63
N GLU A 53 -14.03 -15.39 3.35
CA GLU A 53 -14.69 -15.51 4.66
C GLU A 53 -14.09 -14.59 5.74
N PHE A 54 -12.87 -14.08 5.55
CA PHE A 54 -12.22 -13.17 6.49
C PHE A 54 -12.61 -11.69 6.29
N MET A 55 -13.39 -11.37 5.27
CA MET A 55 -13.96 -10.04 5.07
C MET A 55 -15.13 -9.77 6.04
N PRO A 56 -15.44 -8.49 6.38
CA PRO A 56 -14.73 -7.26 5.98
C PRO A 56 -13.43 -7.06 6.76
N ALA A 57 -12.68 -5.99 6.45
CA ALA A 57 -11.42 -5.65 7.15
C ALA A 57 -10.29 -6.70 6.97
N PHE A 58 -10.26 -7.30 5.78
CA PHE A 58 -9.22 -8.18 5.31
C PHE A 58 -8.76 -7.72 3.92
N GLU A 59 -7.46 -7.77 3.67
CA GLU A 59 -6.87 -7.39 2.40
C GLU A 59 -5.74 -8.34 1.98
N VAL A 60 -5.69 -8.69 0.69
CA VAL A 60 -4.58 -9.44 0.11
C VAL A 60 -3.52 -8.45 -0.39
N TYR A 61 -2.29 -8.61 0.09
CA TYR A 61 -1.12 -7.85 -0.36
C TYR A 61 -0.35 -8.74 -1.35
N LEU A 62 -0.73 -8.65 -2.63
CA LEU A 62 -0.34 -9.58 -3.68
C LEU A 62 0.91 -9.10 -4.42
N GLN A 63 1.97 -9.89 -4.40
CA GLN A 63 3.15 -9.60 -5.23
C GLN A 63 2.80 -9.61 -6.73
N PHE A 64 3.18 -8.55 -7.45
CA PHE A 64 2.92 -8.34 -8.88
C PHE A 64 4.03 -7.50 -9.49
N ASP A 65 5.19 -8.09 -9.76
CA ASP A 65 6.38 -7.29 -10.08
C ASP A 65 6.46 -6.81 -11.53
N SER A 66 5.89 -7.55 -12.49
CA SER A 66 6.11 -7.28 -13.93
C SER A 66 5.17 -8.09 -14.83
N PHE A 67 4.88 -7.58 -16.03
CA PHE A 67 4.25 -8.33 -17.13
C PHE A 67 5.26 -9.05 -18.04
N GLU A 68 6.55 -8.87 -17.82
CA GLU A 68 7.65 -9.41 -18.60
C GLU A 68 8.26 -10.64 -17.92
N ARG A 69 8.59 -11.65 -18.73
CA ARG A 69 9.14 -12.90 -18.21
C ARG A 69 10.52 -12.66 -17.62
N GLU A 70 11.33 -11.91 -18.34
CA GLU A 70 12.74 -11.66 -18.07
C GLU A 70 12.91 -10.95 -16.73
N ALA A 71 12.08 -9.94 -16.46
CA ALA A 71 12.03 -9.26 -15.17
C ALA A 71 11.66 -10.21 -14.03
N LEU A 72 10.63 -11.05 -14.17
CA LEU A 72 10.25 -12.01 -13.13
C LEU A 72 11.29 -13.11 -12.92
N MET A 73 11.94 -13.58 -13.98
CA MET A 73 13.05 -14.52 -13.87
C MET A 73 14.20 -13.91 -13.06
N GLY A 74 14.53 -12.64 -13.28
CA GLY A 74 15.58 -11.96 -12.51
C GLY A 74 15.19 -11.64 -11.07
N LEU A 75 13.96 -11.19 -10.81
CA LEU A 75 13.51 -10.82 -9.45
C LEU A 75 13.14 -12.04 -8.59
N ARG A 76 12.57 -13.09 -9.19
CA ARG A 76 11.92 -14.21 -8.46
C ARG A 76 12.43 -15.58 -8.85
N GLY A 77 13.19 -15.71 -9.94
CA GLY A 77 13.70 -17.00 -10.44
C GLY A 77 12.64 -17.85 -11.16
N ALA A 78 11.46 -17.30 -11.45
CA ALA A 78 10.37 -18.02 -12.10
C ALA A 78 9.43 -17.09 -12.89
N ASP A 79 8.83 -17.61 -13.97
CA ASP A 79 7.77 -16.92 -14.70
C ASP A 79 6.43 -17.08 -13.97
N LEU A 80 6.05 -16.05 -13.20
CA LEU A 80 4.85 -16.04 -12.36
C LEU A 80 3.66 -15.30 -13.00
N ARG A 81 3.75 -14.85 -14.26
CA ARG A 81 2.71 -14.00 -14.87
C ARG A 81 1.33 -14.66 -14.85
N LYS A 82 1.24 -15.91 -15.33
CA LYS A 82 -0.01 -16.68 -15.35
C LYS A 82 -0.59 -16.87 -13.95
N VAL A 83 0.28 -17.12 -12.97
CA VAL A 83 -0.11 -17.27 -11.55
C VAL A 83 -0.75 -15.99 -11.04
N ARG A 84 -0.13 -14.83 -11.30
CA ARG A 84 -0.64 -13.53 -10.81
C ARG A 84 -1.94 -13.12 -11.47
N MET A 85 -2.04 -13.29 -12.79
CA MET A 85 -3.27 -12.97 -13.52
C MET A 85 -4.44 -13.83 -13.02
N ALA A 86 -4.24 -15.15 -12.91
CA ALA A 86 -5.28 -16.05 -12.39
C ALA A 86 -5.65 -15.77 -10.91
N ALA A 87 -4.68 -15.36 -10.09
CA ALA A 87 -4.97 -14.95 -8.71
C ALA A 87 -5.85 -13.69 -8.67
N VAL A 88 -5.53 -12.67 -9.48
CA VAL A 88 -6.34 -11.44 -9.56
C VAL A 88 -7.73 -11.71 -10.11
N GLU A 89 -7.88 -12.57 -11.12
CA GLU A 89 -9.19 -12.98 -11.66
C GLU A 89 -10.09 -13.60 -10.57
N LYS A 90 -9.55 -14.51 -9.75
CA LYS A 90 -10.31 -15.10 -8.63
C LYS A 90 -10.66 -14.08 -7.55
N LEU A 91 -9.72 -13.20 -7.19
CA LEU A 91 -9.95 -12.15 -6.20
C LEU A 91 -10.98 -11.12 -6.70
N ASN A 92 -10.98 -10.82 -8.01
CA ASN A 92 -12.01 -10.02 -8.67
C ASN A 92 -13.39 -10.67 -8.56
N ALA A 93 -13.51 -11.96 -8.88
CA ALA A 93 -14.78 -12.69 -8.80
C ALA A 93 -15.39 -12.69 -7.39
N LEU A 94 -14.55 -12.65 -6.36
CA LEU A 94 -14.96 -12.68 -4.95
C LEU A 94 -15.00 -11.29 -4.29
N GLY A 95 -14.58 -10.23 -4.99
CA GLY A 95 -14.52 -8.87 -4.46
C GLY A 95 -13.52 -8.69 -3.31
N VAL A 96 -12.51 -9.55 -3.18
CA VAL A 96 -11.55 -9.53 -2.08
C VAL A 96 -10.58 -8.35 -2.25
N SER A 97 -10.66 -7.37 -1.35
CA SER A 97 -9.78 -6.20 -1.38
C SER A 97 -8.31 -6.60 -1.52
N THR A 98 -7.64 -6.02 -2.51
CA THR A 98 -6.27 -6.40 -2.89
C THR A 98 -5.41 -5.16 -3.12
N THR A 99 -4.18 -5.15 -2.61
CA THR A 99 -3.13 -4.20 -3.04
C THR A 99 -2.07 -4.98 -3.80
N LEU A 100 -1.70 -4.49 -4.99
CA LEU A 100 -0.57 -5.05 -5.73
C LEU A 100 0.74 -4.51 -5.19
N VAL A 101 1.75 -5.37 -5.09
CA VAL A 101 3.06 -5.04 -4.52
C VAL A 101 4.12 -5.29 -5.56
N VAL A 102 4.83 -4.25 -5.95
CA VAL A 102 5.76 -4.26 -7.07
C VAL A 102 7.16 -4.01 -6.53
N THR A 103 8.01 -5.02 -6.52
CA THR A 103 9.44 -4.78 -6.25
C THR A 103 10.08 -4.19 -7.51
N LEU A 104 10.70 -3.02 -7.41
CA LEU A 104 11.30 -2.30 -8.53
C LEU A 104 12.82 -2.38 -8.52
N ARG A 105 13.39 -2.80 -9.66
CA ARG A 105 14.84 -2.73 -9.94
C ARG A 105 15.06 -1.86 -11.17
N ARG A 106 16.05 -0.96 -11.10
CA ARG A 106 16.37 -0.07 -12.22
C ARG A 106 16.71 -0.88 -13.46
N GLY A 107 16.14 -0.49 -14.60
CA GLY A 107 16.42 -1.08 -15.91
C GLY A 107 15.84 -2.48 -16.10
N GLN A 108 15.07 -3.00 -15.13
CA GLN A 108 14.46 -4.33 -15.22
C GLN A 108 12.95 -4.28 -15.39
N ASN A 109 12.25 -3.54 -14.53
CA ASN A 109 10.78 -3.42 -14.58
C ASN A 109 10.28 -2.00 -14.26
N ASP A 110 11.18 -1.04 -14.08
CA ASP A 110 10.86 0.34 -13.75
C ASP A 110 10.27 1.13 -14.92
N HIS A 111 10.25 0.56 -16.13
CA HIS A 111 9.52 1.07 -17.30
C HIS A 111 8.05 0.62 -17.35
N GLU A 112 7.63 -0.31 -16.49
CA GLU A 112 6.25 -0.82 -16.46
C GLU A 112 5.36 -0.14 -15.42
N ILE A 113 5.89 0.82 -14.64
CA ILE A 113 5.19 1.45 -13.50
C ILE A 113 3.83 2.02 -13.93
N GLY A 114 3.78 2.81 -15.00
CA GLY A 114 2.53 3.39 -15.49
C GLY A 114 1.53 2.31 -15.92
N ARG A 115 2.00 1.33 -16.70
CA ARG A 115 1.18 0.20 -17.18
C ARG A 115 0.60 -0.63 -16.02
N ILE A 116 1.38 -0.86 -14.95
CA ILE A 116 0.90 -1.58 -13.76
C ILE A 116 -0.18 -0.77 -13.04
N ILE A 117 0.02 0.55 -12.89
CA ILE A 117 -0.98 1.44 -12.27
C ILE A 117 -2.29 1.41 -13.05
N ASP A 118 -2.22 1.59 -14.37
CA ASP A 118 -3.40 1.62 -15.24
C ASP A 118 -4.14 0.28 -15.22
N TRP A 119 -3.41 -0.84 -15.37
CA TRP A 119 -4.01 -2.16 -15.30
C TRP A 119 -4.65 -2.46 -13.94
N ALA A 120 -4.00 -2.05 -12.84
CA ALA A 120 -4.52 -2.20 -11.48
C ALA A 120 -5.79 -1.35 -11.24
N ALA A 121 -5.88 -0.18 -11.88
CA ALA A 121 -7.05 0.67 -11.82
C ALA A 121 -8.30 -0.02 -12.40
N GLU A 122 -8.12 -0.78 -13.48
CA GLU A 122 -9.19 -1.53 -14.15
C GLU A 122 -9.72 -2.70 -13.30
N GLN A 123 -8.95 -3.22 -12.34
CA GLN A 123 -9.35 -4.39 -11.56
C GLN A 123 -10.33 -4.03 -10.42
N PRO A 124 -11.55 -4.62 -10.38
CA PRO A 124 -12.54 -4.31 -9.36
C PRO A 124 -12.12 -4.62 -7.92
N CYS A 125 -11.27 -5.63 -7.68
CA CYS A 125 -10.81 -5.97 -6.32
C CYS A 125 -9.59 -5.17 -5.88
N VAL A 126 -8.85 -4.57 -6.82
CA VAL A 126 -7.60 -3.88 -6.52
C VAL A 126 -7.89 -2.47 -6.00
N ARG A 127 -7.33 -2.16 -4.83
CA ARG A 127 -7.44 -0.88 -4.12
C ARG A 127 -6.20 -0.02 -4.30
N GLY A 128 -5.17 -0.52 -4.95
CA GLY A 128 -3.95 0.24 -5.20
C GLY A 128 -2.73 -0.59 -5.53
N VAL A 129 -1.64 0.13 -5.72
CA VAL A 129 -0.31 -0.39 -6.02
C VAL A 129 0.67 0.16 -4.99
N THR A 130 1.47 -0.70 -4.37
CA THR A 130 2.66 -0.31 -3.61
C THR A 130 3.91 -0.62 -4.41
N LEU A 131 4.63 0.43 -4.79
CA LEU A 131 5.91 0.39 -5.47
C LEU A 131 7.03 0.37 -4.42
N GLN A 132 7.83 -0.68 -4.44
CA GLN A 132 8.91 -0.89 -3.46
C GLN A 132 10.24 -1.00 -4.21
N PRO A 133 11.10 0.04 -4.22
CA PRO A 133 12.48 -0.13 -4.64
C PRO A 133 13.13 -1.32 -3.94
N ILE A 134 14.01 -2.05 -4.63
CA ILE A 134 14.79 -3.12 -4.00
C ILE A 134 15.53 -2.56 -2.77
N GLN A 135 15.34 -3.26 -1.66
CA GLN A 135 16.19 -3.22 -0.48
C GLN A 135 17.25 -4.31 -0.63
N ASP A 136 18.53 -3.97 -0.52
CA ASP A 136 19.60 -4.95 -0.61
C ASP A 136 19.76 -5.74 0.71
N ALA A 137 18.95 -6.78 0.86
CA ALA A 137 18.97 -7.66 2.02
C ALA A 137 18.70 -9.12 1.64
N GLY A 138 19.41 -10.05 2.27
CA GLY A 138 19.22 -11.49 2.08
C GLY A 138 19.71 -11.98 0.71
N ARG A 139 18.91 -12.81 0.03
CA ARG A 139 19.30 -13.39 -1.27
C ARG A 139 19.01 -12.40 -2.40
N ASN A 140 20.04 -11.68 -2.81
CA ASN A 140 20.00 -10.74 -3.93
C ASN A 140 21.21 -10.96 -4.86
N GLU A 141 21.16 -12.04 -5.65
CA GLU A 141 22.27 -12.42 -6.53
C GLU A 141 22.41 -11.44 -7.72
N SER A 142 23.65 -11.09 -8.06
CA SER A 142 23.97 -10.21 -9.19
C SER A 142 23.31 -8.82 -9.13
N TYR A 143 23.07 -8.29 -7.93
CA TYR A 143 22.63 -6.91 -7.70
C TYR A 143 23.83 -6.00 -7.46
N ASP A 144 23.85 -4.86 -8.15
CA ASP A 144 24.81 -3.78 -7.89
C ASP A 144 24.07 -2.53 -7.38
N PRO A 145 24.23 -2.15 -6.10
CA PRO A 145 23.56 -0.98 -5.53
C PRO A 145 23.90 0.33 -6.26
N ALA A 146 25.05 0.41 -6.95
CA ALA A 146 25.45 1.59 -7.70
C ALA A 146 24.65 1.78 -9.00
N THR A 147 24.12 0.71 -9.59
CA THR A 147 23.41 0.75 -10.88
C THR A 147 21.94 0.38 -10.77
N ASP A 148 21.57 -0.46 -9.82
CA ASP A 148 20.28 -1.16 -9.84
C ASP A 148 19.25 -0.59 -8.86
N ARG A 149 19.72 0.22 -7.89
CA ARG A 149 18.86 0.87 -6.89
C ARG A 149 18.03 1.99 -7.50
N LEU A 150 16.83 2.19 -6.96
CA LEU A 150 15.99 3.36 -7.20
C LEU A 150 15.74 4.08 -5.89
N THR A 151 15.80 5.41 -5.89
CA THR A 151 15.38 6.23 -4.75
C THR A 151 13.88 6.53 -4.80
N LEU A 152 13.29 6.89 -3.66
CA LEU A 152 11.90 7.36 -3.53
C LEU A 152 11.57 8.44 -4.58
N SER A 153 12.46 9.43 -4.72
CA SER A 153 12.31 10.53 -5.68
C SER A 153 12.33 10.07 -7.13
N GLU A 154 13.15 9.08 -7.47
CA GLU A 154 13.20 8.53 -8.82
C GLU A 154 11.96 7.71 -9.15
N VAL A 155 11.46 6.92 -8.22
CA VAL A 155 10.18 6.22 -8.42
C VAL A 155 9.04 7.22 -8.57
N ARG A 156 9.00 8.27 -7.73
CA ARG A 156 8.00 9.35 -7.85
C ARG A 156 8.04 10.00 -9.22
N ARG A 157 9.23 10.35 -9.72
CA ARG A 157 9.40 10.92 -11.06
C ARG A 157 8.94 9.95 -12.14
N ARG A 158 9.27 8.66 -12.04
CA ARG A 158 8.85 7.64 -13.00
C ARG A 158 7.33 7.43 -13.03
N VAL A 159 6.66 7.51 -11.88
CA VAL A 159 5.18 7.50 -11.81
C VAL A 159 4.62 8.65 -12.64
N LEU A 160 5.12 9.87 -12.46
CA LEU A 160 4.67 11.07 -13.19
C LEU A 160 5.03 11.03 -14.69
N GLU A 161 6.15 10.41 -15.05
CA GLU A 161 6.57 10.26 -16.46
C GLU A 161 5.73 9.21 -17.21
N GLN A 162 5.22 8.19 -16.51
CA GLN A 162 4.57 7.03 -17.12
C GLN A 162 3.06 6.99 -16.93
N SER A 163 2.50 7.76 -15.99
CA SER A 163 1.07 7.83 -15.73
C SER A 163 0.60 9.28 -15.76
N GLN A 164 -0.47 9.54 -16.51
CA GLN A 164 -1.15 10.84 -16.56
C GLN A 164 -2.14 11.02 -15.40
N LEU A 165 -2.24 10.01 -14.52
CA LEU A 165 -3.19 10.01 -13.42
C LEU A 165 -2.90 11.11 -12.39
N PHE A 166 -1.63 11.31 -12.02
CA PHE A 166 -1.26 12.20 -10.93
C PHE A 166 -0.41 13.37 -11.42
N GLN A 167 -0.65 14.55 -10.86
CA GLN A 167 0.24 15.69 -10.95
C GLN A 167 1.34 15.60 -9.87
N PRO A 168 2.45 16.35 -9.99
CA PRO A 168 3.52 16.31 -8.99
C PRO A 168 3.04 16.56 -7.55
N GLU A 169 2.05 17.43 -7.37
CA GLU A 169 1.47 17.83 -6.09
C GLU A 169 0.60 16.72 -5.47
N ASP A 170 0.15 15.75 -6.28
CA ASP A 170 -0.65 14.60 -5.82
C ASP A 170 0.19 13.57 -5.06
N LEU A 171 1.49 13.51 -5.30
CA LEU A 171 2.40 12.55 -4.66
C LEU A 171 3.00 13.16 -3.39
N ILE A 172 2.30 12.96 -2.27
CA ILE A 172 2.55 13.62 -1.00
C ILE A 172 3.51 12.76 -0.16
N PRO A 173 4.58 13.33 0.42
CA PRO A 173 5.41 12.62 1.38
C PRO A 173 4.63 12.39 2.67
N VAL A 174 4.72 11.18 3.24
CA VAL A 174 3.96 10.87 4.45
C VAL A 174 4.60 11.54 5.66
N PRO A 175 3.89 12.38 6.44
CA PRO A 175 4.50 13.16 7.51
C PRO A 175 5.21 12.32 8.58
N CYS A 176 4.74 11.09 8.82
CA CYS A 176 5.36 10.20 9.80
C CYS A 176 6.70 9.65 9.32
N HIS A 177 6.92 9.48 8.01
CA HIS A 177 8.17 8.92 7.45
C HIS A 177 8.46 9.47 6.03
N PRO A 178 8.69 10.79 5.91
CA PRO A 178 8.68 11.49 4.62
C PRO A 178 9.85 11.10 3.71
N ASP A 179 10.93 10.57 4.29
CA ASP A 179 12.14 10.17 3.58
C ASP A 179 12.02 8.78 2.92
N ALA A 180 11.00 8.01 3.29
CA ALA A 180 10.83 6.62 2.86
C ALA A 180 9.45 6.32 2.24
N LEU A 181 8.45 7.17 2.50
CA LEU A 181 7.08 6.98 2.05
C LEU A 181 6.54 8.18 1.28
N SER A 182 5.96 7.91 0.11
CA SER A 182 5.15 8.85 -0.65
C SER A 182 3.85 8.17 -1.08
N MET A 183 2.75 8.90 -1.12
CA MET A 183 1.46 8.35 -1.52
C MET A 183 0.62 9.33 -2.32
N ALA A 184 -0.22 8.78 -3.20
CA ALA A 184 -1.27 9.47 -3.92
C ALA A 184 -2.57 8.66 -3.84
N TYR A 185 -3.70 9.35 -3.89
CA TYR A 185 -5.04 8.76 -3.85
C TYR A 185 -5.86 9.19 -5.05
N ALA A 186 -6.67 8.27 -5.56
CA ALA A 186 -7.66 8.51 -6.59
C ALA A 186 -8.97 7.78 -6.25
N LEU A 187 -10.08 8.24 -6.82
CA LEU A 187 -11.36 7.53 -6.84
C LEU A 187 -11.57 6.82 -8.17
N LYS A 188 -11.98 5.56 -8.14
CA LYS A 188 -12.53 4.82 -9.27
C LYS A 188 -13.98 5.27 -9.48
N GLY A 189 -14.23 6.01 -10.55
CA GLY A 189 -15.56 6.35 -11.04
C GLY A 189 -15.90 5.64 -12.35
N GLU A 190 -17.13 5.83 -12.84
CA GLU A 190 -17.57 5.28 -14.13
C GLU A 190 -16.76 5.86 -15.32
N ASP A 191 -16.32 7.12 -15.21
CA ASP A 191 -15.52 7.84 -16.21
C ASP A 191 -14.00 7.67 -16.04
N GLY A 192 -13.56 6.78 -15.14
CA GLY A 192 -12.14 6.51 -14.86
C GLY A 192 -11.68 6.99 -13.48
N LEU A 193 -10.37 7.14 -13.32
CA LEU A 193 -9.76 7.54 -12.05
C LEU A 193 -9.72 9.07 -11.88
N ILE A 194 -10.19 9.54 -10.72
CA ILE A 194 -10.19 10.95 -10.33
C ILE A 194 -9.19 11.15 -9.18
N PRO A 195 -8.09 11.92 -9.37
CA PRO A 195 -7.14 12.22 -8.31
C PRO A 195 -7.80 12.97 -7.15
N LEU A 196 -7.56 12.50 -5.94
CA LEU A 196 -8.10 13.10 -4.71
C LEU A 196 -7.10 14.04 -4.03
N THR A 197 -5.81 13.78 -4.18
CA THR A 197 -4.76 14.50 -3.45
C THR A 197 -4.67 15.97 -3.85
N GLY A 198 -4.85 16.29 -5.13
CA GLY A 198 -4.88 17.66 -5.66
C GLY A 198 -6.17 18.41 -5.33
N LEU A 199 -7.15 17.73 -4.72
CA LEU A 199 -8.32 18.37 -4.14
C LEU A 199 -8.06 18.79 -2.68
N VAL A 200 -6.95 18.41 -2.05
CA VAL A 200 -6.62 18.79 -0.66
C VAL A 200 -5.48 19.80 -0.65
N ASP A 201 -5.65 20.94 0.04
CA ASP A 201 -4.59 21.94 0.16
C ASP A 201 -3.36 21.36 0.89
N PRO A 202 -2.15 21.36 0.30
CA PRO A 202 -0.92 20.93 0.95
C PRO A 202 -0.62 21.65 2.27
N ALA A 203 -1.09 22.90 2.45
CA ALA A 203 -0.95 23.63 3.70
C ALA A 203 -1.82 23.04 4.82
N LEU A 204 -3.02 22.53 4.51
CA LEU A 204 -3.91 21.88 5.50
C LEU A 204 -3.33 20.56 6.03
N LEU A 205 -2.50 19.88 5.23
CA LEU A 205 -1.76 18.67 5.61
C LEU A 205 -0.58 18.96 6.55
N ILE A 206 -0.08 20.19 6.56
CA ILE A 206 1.13 20.62 7.29
C ILE A 206 0.78 21.51 8.50
N GLU A 207 -0.31 22.28 8.46
CA GLU A 207 -0.66 23.34 9.42
C GLU A 207 -1.86 23.05 10.35
N GLY A 208 -2.46 21.85 10.32
CA GLY A 208 -3.66 21.45 11.08
C GLY A 208 -3.57 21.40 12.63
N ALA A 209 -2.82 22.32 13.24
CA ALA A 209 -2.68 22.54 14.68
C ALA A 209 -3.51 23.77 15.14
N GLY A 210 -4.85 23.72 15.16
CA GLY A 210 -5.65 24.69 15.96
C GLY A 210 -7.11 25.02 15.56
N ASN A 211 -8.05 24.66 16.46
CA ASN A 211 -9.36 25.23 16.91
C ASN A 211 -10.33 26.10 16.04
N SER A 212 -11.40 25.45 15.55
CA SER A 212 -12.86 25.81 15.48
C SER A 212 -13.42 27.01 14.67
N ILE A 213 -14.54 26.78 13.93
CA ILE A 213 -15.87 27.47 13.95
C ILE A 213 -16.80 26.91 12.83
N SER A 214 -18.13 26.87 13.06
CA SER A 214 -19.22 26.23 12.30
C SER A 214 -19.57 26.78 10.90
N PHE A 215 -20.06 25.88 10.03
CA PHE A 215 -20.10 26.01 8.56
C PHE A 215 -21.50 25.86 7.89
N GLU A 216 -22.60 26.16 8.58
CA GLU A 216 -23.92 25.69 8.12
C GLU A 216 -24.68 26.60 7.11
N LYS A 217 -24.10 27.67 6.54
CA LYS A 217 -24.93 28.71 5.88
C LYS A 217 -24.49 29.26 4.51
N VAL A 218 -23.76 28.53 3.68
CA VAL A 218 -23.54 28.95 2.26
C VAL A 218 -23.87 27.83 1.27
N PRO A 219 -24.79 28.03 0.31
CA PRO A 219 -25.15 27.00 -0.67
C PRO A 219 -24.22 27.01 -1.89
N GLY A 220 -23.69 25.83 -2.25
CA GLY A 220 -23.02 25.56 -3.53
C GLY A 220 -21.49 25.63 -3.46
N LEU A 221 -20.83 24.55 -3.87
CA LEU A 221 -19.37 24.36 -4.02
C LEU A 221 -18.52 24.30 -2.75
N LYS A 222 -18.95 24.87 -1.64
CA LYS A 222 -18.14 25.07 -0.44
C LYS A 222 -18.91 24.49 0.73
N GLU A 223 -18.42 23.65 1.62
CA GLU A 223 -17.06 23.33 2.06
C GLU A 223 -16.54 21.97 1.51
N LYS A 224 -16.53 21.77 0.19
CA LYS A 224 -16.27 20.49 -0.52
C LYS A 224 -14.96 19.73 -0.26
N ILE A 225 -14.05 20.34 0.47
CA ILE A 225 -12.72 19.85 0.82
C ILE A 225 -12.45 20.17 2.32
N PHE A 226 -13.30 20.98 2.94
CA PHE A 226 -13.03 21.65 4.21
C PHE A 226 -13.21 20.75 5.42
N GLU A 227 -13.89 19.61 5.25
CA GLU A 227 -14.00 18.54 6.25
C GLU A 227 -12.92 17.45 6.09
N ALA A 228 -12.11 17.50 5.02
CA ALA A 228 -10.99 16.57 4.88
C ALA A 228 -9.95 16.75 6.02
N PHE A 229 -9.95 17.89 6.75
CA PHE A 229 -8.82 18.27 7.64
C PHE A 229 -9.05 19.09 8.95
N SER A 230 -10.21 19.56 9.44
CA SER A 230 -10.22 20.32 10.74
C SER A 230 -11.61 20.66 11.35
N THR A 231 -11.89 20.76 12.67
CA THR A 231 -11.29 20.39 13.98
C THR A 231 -12.33 20.60 15.11
N ALA A 232 -12.36 19.70 16.13
CA ALA A 232 -12.67 19.86 17.58
C ALA A 232 -13.55 18.69 18.13
N HIS A 233 -13.05 17.73 18.92
CA HIS A 233 -12.58 17.91 20.30
C HIS A 233 -11.62 16.79 20.79
N SER A 234 -10.82 17.15 21.82
CA SER A 234 -9.79 16.40 22.56
C SER A 234 -8.40 16.36 21.90
N PRO A 235 -7.30 16.67 22.64
CA PRO A 235 -5.93 16.80 22.13
C PRO A 235 -5.25 15.47 21.70
N GLY A 236 -6.01 14.52 21.13
CA GLY A 236 -5.51 13.21 20.69
C GLY A 236 -5.95 12.76 19.28
N SER A 237 -6.94 13.38 18.65
CA SER A 237 -7.67 12.80 17.50
C SER A 237 -7.21 13.24 16.09
N GLY A 238 -6.53 14.37 15.94
CA GLY A 238 -6.11 14.88 14.61
C GLY A 238 -5.00 14.07 13.92
N MET A 239 -4.03 13.59 14.70
CA MET A 239 -3.02 12.63 14.22
C MET A 239 -3.64 11.28 13.88
N GLU A 240 -4.78 10.94 14.48
CA GLU A 240 -5.44 9.65 14.31
C GLU A 240 -6.22 9.59 13.00
N SER A 241 -6.96 10.65 12.62
CA SER A 241 -7.65 10.72 11.32
C SER A 241 -6.71 10.70 10.12
N LEU A 242 -5.59 11.43 10.20
CA LEU A 242 -4.58 11.44 9.15
C LEU A 242 -3.79 10.13 9.14
N LYS A 243 -3.50 9.51 10.29
CA LYS A 243 -2.91 8.17 10.37
C LYS A 243 -3.87 7.08 9.86
N ASN A 244 -5.17 7.25 10.01
CA ASN A 244 -6.17 6.34 9.46
C ASN A 244 -6.19 6.45 7.93
N LEU A 245 -6.21 7.68 7.40
CA LEU A 245 -6.14 7.92 5.95
C LEU A 245 -4.81 7.47 5.34
N LEU A 246 -3.67 7.78 5.98
CA LEU A 246 -2.32 7.58 5.44
C LEU A 246 -1.70 6.22 5.77
N CYS A 247 -2.21 5.46 6.75
CA CYS A 247 -1.45 4.32 7.28
C CYS A 247 -2.21 3.00 7.39
N CYS A 248 -3.48 2.87 6.95
CA CYS A 248 -4.05 1.61 6.38
C CYS A 248 -5.58 1.49 6.25
N LEU A 249 -6.42 2.42 6.71
CA LEU A 249 -7.88 2.29 6.55
C LEU A 249 -8.53 3.68 6.56
N PRO A 250 -9.10 4.15 5.44
CA PRO A 250 -9.91 5.36 5.48
C PRO A 250 -11.17 5.06 6.32
N THR A 251 -11.18 5.46 7.58
CA THR A 251 -12.41 5.55 8.40
C THR A 251 -13.25 6.78 8.01
N VAL A 252 -13.07 7.31 6.81
CA VAL A 252 -13.81 8.48 6.31
C VAL A 252 -15.14 8.01 5.75
N PRO A 253 -16.27 8.57 6.21
CA PRO A 253 -17.56 8.32 5.58
C PRO A 253 -17.51 8.86 4.15
N LEU A 254 -17.54 7.96 3.19
CA LEU A 254 -17.62 8.29 1.77
C LEU A 254 -19.06 8.72 1.41
N PRO A 255 -19.25 9.54 0.36
CA PRO A 255 -20.58 9.93 -0.11
C PRO A 255 -21.48 8.72 -0.37
N GLU A 256 -22.81 8.89 -0.28
CA GLU A 256 -23.76 7.81 -0.58
C GLU A 256 -23.48 7.21 -1.98
N GLY A 257 -23.23 5.89 -2.03
CA GLY A 257 -22.86 5.17 -3.24
C GLY A 257 -21.36 4.93 -3.43
N LEU A 258 -20.49 5.69 -2.76
CA LEU A 258 -19.04 5.45 -2.76
C LEU A 258 -18.65 4.63 -1.52
N GLY A 259 -18.15 3.41 -1.71
CA GLY A 259 -17.48 2.62 -0.67
C GLY A 259 -15.97 2.48 -0.87
N TYR A 260 -15.29 1.83 0.08
CA TYR A 260 -13.84 1.54 0.05
C TYR A 260 -13.36 0.92 -1.28
N GLN A 261 -14.24 0.19 -1.98
CA GLN A 261 -13.98 -0.38 -3.29
C GLN A 261 -13.64 0.63 -4.39
N HIS A 262 -14.04 1.90 -4.21
CA HIS A 262 -13.74 2.98 -5.15
C HIS A 262 -12.45 3.70 -4.82
N LEU A 263 -11.80 3.43 -3.68
CA LEU A 263 -10.50 4.02 -3.39
C LEU A 263 -9.42 3.31 -4.19
N PHE A 264 -8.56 4.10 -4.84
CA PHE A 264 -7.33 3.64 -5.46
C PHE A 264 -6.14 4.42 -4.89
N ARG A 265 -5.10 3.71 -4.44
CA ARG A 265 -3.89 4.33 -3.89
C ARG A 265 -2.64 3.92 -4.65
N VAL A 266 -1.73 4.85 -4.86
CA VAL A 266 -0.36 4.55 -5.28
C VAL A 266 0.55 4.92 -4.12
N ILE A 267 1.23 3.93 -3.57
CA ILE A 267 2.19 4.10 -2.47
C ILE A 267 3.57 3.80 -3.02
N ILE A 268 4.53 4.66 -2.71
CA ILE A 268 5.95 4.36 -2.87
C ILE A 268 6.51 4.12 -1.47
N MET A 269 7.06 2.94 -1.26
CA MET A 269 7.58 2.51 0.03
C MET A 269 9.00 2.01 -0.14
N GLN A 270 9.96 2.84 0.26
CA GLN A 270 11.37 2.50 0.28
C GLN A 270 11.73 1.95 1.65
N PHE A 271 12.23 0.72 1.69
CA PHE A 271 12.88 0.18 2.87
C PHE A 271 14.37 0.49 2.81
N MET A 272 14.94 0.84 3.96
CA MET A 272 16.37 1.14 4.05
C MET A 272 17.22 -0.14 4.11
N ASP A 273 18.42 -0.05 3.57
CA ASP A 273 19.48 -1.06 3.63
C ASP A 273 20.81 -0.43 4.03
N ALA A 274 21.90 -1.18 3.94
CA ALA A 274 23.23 -0.74 4.35
C ALA A 274 23.75 0.49 3.56
N HIS A 275 23.19 0.77 2.37
CA HIS A 275 23.64 1.84 1.49
C HIS A 275 22.91 3.17 1.70
N ASP A 276 21.72 3.15 2.29
CA ASP A 276 20.89 4.35 2.51
C ASP A 276 20.38 4.52 3.94
N PHE A 277 20.96 3.76 4.86
CA PHE A 277 20.63 3.80 6.28
C PHE A 277 20.71 5.20 6.89
N ASP A 278 19.59 5.70 7.40
CA ASP A 278 19.51 6.91 8.23
C ASP A 278 18.80 6.62 9.55
N VAL A 279 19.53 6.73 10.66
CA VAL A 279 19.00 6.54 12.03
C VAL A 279 17.79 7.44 12.33
N ARG A 280 17.75 8.66 11.79
CA ARG A 280 16.61 9.59 11.98
C ARG A 280 15.35 9.07 11.30
N SER A 281 15.52 8.47 10.13
CA SER A 281 14.47 7.84 9.33
C SER A 281 13.99 6.54 10.00
N VAL A 282 14.90 5.68 10.46
CA VAL A 282 14.55 4.42 11.16
C VAL A 282 13.74 4.66 12.43
N LYS A 283 14.06 5.70 13.21
CA LYS A 283 13.27 6.10 14.40
C LYS A 283 11.82 6.46 14.09
N LYS A 284 11.51 6.72 12.81
CA LYS A 284 10.20 7.07 12.28
C LYS A 284 9.52 5.92 11.51
N SER A 285 10.18 4.76 11.40
CA SER A 285 9.65 3.61 10.66
C SER A 285 8.28 3.22 11.19
N CYS A 286 7.33 2.96 10.28
CA CYS A 286 5.98 2.54 10.62
C CYS A 286 5.77 1.03 10.47
N VAL A 287 6.68 0.33 9.78
CA VAL A 287 6.61 -1.12 9.56
C VAL A 287 7.58 -1.82 10.51
N HIS A 288 7.06 -2.76 11.27
CA HIS A 288 7.84 -3.48 12.27
C HIS A 288 7.60 -4.99 12.17
N ILE A 289 8.62 -5.76 12.51
CA ILE A 289 8.59 -7.21 12.63
C ILE A 289 8.56 -7.56 14.12
N VAL A 290 7.67 -8.47 14.49
CA VAL A 290 7.70 -9.12 15.80
C VAL A 290 8.64 -10.32 15.71
N HIS A 291 9.79 -10.24 16.38
CA HIS A 291 10.80 -11.29 16.34
C HIS A 291 10.27 -12.56 17.06
N PRO A 292 10.31 -13.75 16.41
CA PRO A 292 9.64 -14.94 16.95
C PRO A 292 10.32 -15.53 18.19
N GLY A 293 11.61 -15.26 18.40
CA GLY A 293 12.37 -15.84 19.52
C GLY A 293 12.11 -15.17 20.87
N ASP A 294 11.79 -13.86 20.88
CA ASP A 294 11.72 -13.05 22.09
C ASP A 294 10.65 -11.94 22.06
N LEU A 295 9.82 -11.93 21.00
CA LEU A 295 8.71 -11.00 20.81
C LEU A 295 9.11 -9.51 20.76
N ARG A 296 10.39 -9.21 20.56
CA ARG A 296 10.83 -7.83 20.34
C ARG A 296 10.23 -7.28 19.05
N ILE A 297 9.79 -6.03 19.10
CA ILE A 297 9.31 -5.29 17.93
C ILE A 297 10.51 -4.56 17.33
N ILE A 298 10.90 -4.95 16.12
CA ILE A 298 12.09 -4.44 15.43
C ILE A 298 11.62 -3.74 14.16
N PRO A 299 12.06 -2.50 13.87
CA PRO A 299 11.79 -1.85 12.58
C PRO A 299 12.19 -2.76 11.42
N PHE A 300 11.36 -2.82 10.38
CA PHE A 300 11.63 -3.65 9.20
C PHE A 300 12.99 -3.28 8.57
N ASP A 301 13.27 -1.97 8.51
CA ASP A 301 14.52 -1.39 8.00
C ASP A 301 15.78 -1.89 8.71
N THR A 302 15.70 -2.33 9.97
CA THR A 302 16.86 -2.83 10.73
C THR A 302 16.82 -4.33 10.99
N TYR A 303 15.81 -5.04 10.51
CA TYR A 303 15.64 -6.45 10.86
C TYR A 303 16.70 -7.35 10.22
N ASN A 304 17.15 -7.00 9.01
CA ASN A 304 18.15 -7.75 8.23
C ASN A 304 19.51 -7.04 8.14
N LEU A 305 19.74 -6.00 8.94
CA LEU A 305 21.01 -5.25 9.03
C LEU A 305 21.90 -5.78 10.16
#